data_AF-A0A7K2P5Z7-F1
#
_entry.id   AF-A0A7K2P5Z7-F1
#
_cell.length_a   1.000
_cell.length_b   1.000
_cell.length_c   1.000
_cell.angle_alpha   90.00
_cell.angle_beta   90.00
_cell.angle_gamma   90.00
#
_symmetry.space_group_name_H-M   'P 1'
#
loop_
_entity.id
_entity.type
_entity.pdbx_description
1 polymer ?
#
loop_
_entity_poly.entity_id
_entity_poly.type
_entity_poly.pdbx_seq_one_letter_code
_entity_poly.pdbx_strand_id
1 'polypeptide(L)'
;TVLVNMLGSERTINTYSGGIVDATDPLNAYRERLLWNFPDATTANFAGTGQFQGSVLVGPRNSMSTVSLPGINGRFFSSGSITHTSEQSGVEFHAYPFDGDLPDCGDEPPGPGPGPDPVTGEVRVEKTDAETGDALAGAEFELWEETNGVDG
;
A
#
# COMPACT_ATOMS: atom_id res chain seq x y z
N THR A 1 -19.82 -2.91 -1.78
CA THR A 1 -18.66 -2.29 -1.10
C THR A 1 -19.09 -1.09 -0.31
N VAL A 2 -18.48 -0.88 0.85
CA VAL A 2 -18.50 0.39 1.57
C VAL A 2 -17.16 1.04 1.31
N LEU A 3 -17.13 2.09 0.49
CA LEU A 3 -15.92 2.85 0.18
C LEU A 3 -15.90 4.11 1.04
N VAL A 4 -14.85 4.28 1.83
CA VAL A 4 -14.64 5.46 2.68
C VAL A 4 -13.44 6.24 2.16
N ASN A 5 -13.68 7.41 1.55
CA ASN A 5 -12.62 8.28 1.05
C ASN A 5 -12.13 9.21 2.17
N MET A 6 -10.86 9.06 2.51
CA MET A 6 -10.13 9.83 3.52
C MET A 6 -9.30 10.90 2.82
N LEU A 7 -9.93 12.02 2.47
CA LEU A 7 -9.31 13.09 1.68
C LEU A 7 -8.42 13.98 2.55
N GLY A 8 -7.22 14.33 2.09
CA GLY A 8 -6.26 15.30 2.64
C GLY A 8 -4.91 14.67 2.98
N SER A 9 -3.85 15.49 2.97
CA SER A 9 -2.46 15.05 3.02
C SER A 9 -2.02 14.33 4.30
N GLU A 10 -2.63 14.69 5.44
CA GLU A 10 -2.31 14.08 6.73
C GLU A 10 -3.59 13.52 7.35
N ARG A 11 -3.59 12.21 7.61
CA ARG A 11 -4.74 11.52 8.17
C ARG A 11 -4.34 10.65 9.33
N THR A 12 -5.17 10.67 10.37
CA THR A 12 -5.07 9.75 11.49
C THR A 12 -6.42 9.09 11.68
N ILE A 13 -6.45 7.76 11.62
CA ILE A 13 -7.56 6.98 12.15
C ILE A 13 -7.16 6.51 13.54
N ASN A 14 -7.91 6.97 14.55
CA ASN A 14 -7.82 6.46 15.91
C ASN A 14 -9.10 5.69 16.23
N THR A 15 -9.03 4.36 16.28
CA THR A 15 -10.21 3.50 16.45
C THR A 15 -10.07 2.52 17.61
N TYR A 16 -11.20 2.30 18.28
CA TYR A 16 -11.37 1.35 19.38
C TYR A 16 -12.41 0.28 19.04
N SER A 17 -12.95 0.31 17.83
CA SER A 17 -13.98 -0.62 17.33
C SER A 17 -13.36 -1.80 16.62
N GLY A 18 -14.06 -2.94 16.62
CA GLY A 18 -13.56 -4.20 16.10
C GLY A 18 -13.00 -5.08 17.22
N GLY A 19 -13.84 -6.03 17.64
CA GLY A 19 -13.51 -7.07 18.61
C GLY A 19 -12.92 -8.31 17.94
N ILE A 20 -12.37 -9.19 18.77
CA ILE A 20 -11.78 -10.47 18.32
C ILE A 20 -12.87 -11.49 17.95
N VAL A 21 -14.05 -11.40 18.58
CA VAL A 21 -15.12 -12.40 18.45
C VAL A 21 -16.22 -11.89 17.51
N ASP A 22 -16.28 -12.47 16.32
CA ASP A 22 -17.24 -12.10 15.26
C ASP A 22 -18.70 -12.11 15.71
N ALA A 23 -19.10 -13.10 16.50
CA ALA A 23 -20.50 -13.23 16.95
C ALA A 23 -20.97 -12.08 17.85
N THR A 24 -20.04 -11.30 18.42
CA THR A 24 -20.34 -10.24 19.38
C THR A 24 -20.03 -8.83 18.86
N ASP A 25 -19.34 -8.71 17.73
CA ASP A 25 -19.06 -7.42 17.12
C ASP A 25 -19.60 -7.38 15.67
N PRO A 26 -20.74 -6.73 15.42
CA PRO A 26 -21.33 -6.67 14.10
C PRO A 26 -20.46 -5.91 13.09
N LEU A 27 -19.48 -5.12 13.53
CA LEU A 27 -18.56 -4.42 12.62
C LEU A 27 -17.68 -5.43 11.85
N ASN A 28 -17.37 -6.58 12.45
CA ASN A 28 -16.53 -7.60 11.84
C ASN A 28 -17.11 -8.14 10.53
N ALA A 29 -18.45 -8.13 10.39
CA ALA A 29 -19.14 -8.60 9.18
C ALA A 29 -18.87 -7.72 7.94
N TYR A 30 -18.36 -6.50 8.11
CA TYR A 30 -18.09 -5.57 7.01
C TYR A 30 -16.66 -5.64 6.46
N ARG A 31 -15.73 -6.31 7.16
CA ARG A 31 -14.28 -6.24 6.85
C ARG A 31 -13.90 -6.67 5.44
N GLU A 32 -14.64 -7.62 4.87
CA GLU A 32 -14.39 -8.11 3.51
C GLU A 32 -14.97 -7.20 2.42
N ARG A 33 -15.76 -6.18 2.78
CA ARG A 33 -16.43 -5.27 1.83
C ARG A 33 -16.19 -3.79 2.12
N LEU A 34 -15.44 -3.49 3.18
CA LEU A 34 -15.09 -2.14 3.60
C LEU A 34 -13.69 -1.79 3.05
N LEU A 35 -13.60 -0.70 2.29
CA LEU A 35 -12.35 -0.16 1.78
C LEU A 35 -12.16 1.28 2.27
N TRP A 36 -11.05 1.53 2.96
CA TRP A 36 -10.57 2.84 3.36
C TRP A 36 -9.59 3.34 2.31
N ASN A 37 -9.99 4.34 1.52
CA ASN A 37 -9.21 4.89 0.43
C ASN A 37 -8.60 6.24 0.83
N PHE A 38 -7.29 6.37 0.72
CA PHE A 38 -6.50 7.55 1.00
C PHE A 38 -5.83 8.02 -0.30
N PRO A 39 -6.54 8.78 -1.14
CA PRO A 39 -6.07 9.09 -2.48
C PRO A 39 -4.91 10.10 -2.50
N ASP A 40 -4.82 10.97 -1.49
CA ASP A 40 -3.91 12.12 -1.46
C ASP A 40 -3.09 12.23 -0.16
N ALA A 41 -3.18 11.23 0.73
CA ALA A 41 -2.46 11.23 1.99
C ALA A 41 -0.97 10.93 1.80
N THR A 42 -0.10 11.88 2.17
CA THR A 42 1.34 11.69 2.31
C THR A 42 1.71 11.13 3.68
N THR A 43 0.84 11.30 4.68
CA THR A 43 0.99 10.73 6.02
C THR A 43 -0.33 10.06 6.43
N ALA A 44 -0.29 8.77 6.76
CA ALA A 44 -1.46 8.04 7.25
C ALA A 44 -1.13 7.28 8.55
N ASN A 45 -1.72 7.69 9.67
CA ASN A 45 -1.51 7.06 10.97
C ASN A 45 -2.73 6.22 11.34
N PHE A 46 -2.49 4.98 11.75
CA PHE A 46 -3.51 4.05 12.20
C PHE A 46 -3.18 3.64 13.63
N ALA A 47 -3.96 4.14 14.59
CA ALA A 47 -3.72 3.98 16.02
C ALA A 47 -5.01 3.64 16.77
N GLY A 48 -4.88 3.31 18.06
CA GLY A 48 -5.98 2.92 18.93
C GLY A 48 -5.84 1.48 19.41
N THR A 49 -6.91 0.89 19.92
CA THR A 49 -6.86 -0.44 20.55
C THR A 49 -7.81 -1.46 19.92
N GLY A 50 -8.55 -1.10 18.87
CA GLY A 50 -9.44 -2.01 18.16
C GLY A 50 -8.70 -2.89 17.15
N GLN A 51 -9.27 -4.04 16.82
CA GLN A 51 -8.92 -4.81 15.63
C GLN A 51 -9.56 -4.13 14.42
N PHE A 52 -8.79 -3.35 13.66
CA PHE A 52 -9.31 -2.50 12.59
C PHE A 52 -9.97 -3.34 11.51
N GLN A 53 -11.13 -2.90 11.02
CA GLN A 53 -11.91 -3.65 10.04
C GLN A 53 -11.85 -2.98 8.67
N GLY A 54 -11.64 -3.79 7.64
CA GLY A 54 -11.62 -3.33 6.26
C GLY A 54 -10.23 -3.32 5.65
N SER A 55 -10.21 -3.27 4.33
CA SER A 55 -8.98 -3.10 3.56
C SER A 55 -8.62 -1.62 3.48
N VAL A 56 -7.33 -1.34 3.30
CA VAL A 56 -6.77 0.01 3.19
C VAL A 56 -6.08 0.14 1.83
N LEU A 57 -6.29 1.29 1.18
CA LEU A 57 -5.60 1.70 -0.04
C LEU A 57 -5.00 3.10 0.18
N VAL A 58 -3.68 3.21 0.12
CA VAL A 58 -2.94 4.48 0.17
C VAL A 58 -2.25 4.70 -1.18
N GLY A 59 -2.67 5.75 -1.89
CA GLY A 59 -2.35 5.97 -3.30
C GLY A 59 -1.06 6.74 -3.63
N PRO A 60 -0.58 7.70 -2.81
CA PRO A 60 0.64 8.44 -3.13
C PRO A 60 1.93 7.63 -2.90
N ARG A 61 2.85 7.62 -3.87
CA ARG A 61 4.16 6.93 -3.73
C ARG A 61 5.08 7.55 -2.67
N ASN A 62 4.93 8.85 -2.43
CA ASN A 62 5.66 9.58 -1.39
C ASN A 62 4.99 9.47 0.00
N SER A 63 4.02 8.57 0.19
CA SER A 63 3.34 8.41 1.47
C SER A 63 4.18 7.63 2.49
N MET A 64 4.04 7.96 3.77
CA MET A 64 4.40 7.10 4.89
C MET A 64 3.16 6.76 5.71
N SER A 65 2.87 5.46 5.84
CA SER A 65 1.86 4.95 6.76
C SER A 65 2.49 4.46 8.06
N THR A 66 1.98 4.88 9.22
CA THR A 66 2.37 4.30 10.51
C THR A 66 1.20 3.50 11.07
N VAL A 67 1.38 2.20 11.21
CA VAL A 67 0.37 1.27 11.72
C VAL A 67 0.80 0.77 13.09
N SER A 68 0.04 1.12 14.12
CA SER A 68 0.29 0.72 15.51
C SER A 68 -0.92 0.11 16.23
N LEU A 69 -1.98 -0.17 15.48
CA LEU A 69 -3.13 -0.90 15.99
C LEU A 69 -2.78 -2.35 16.31
N PRO A 70 -3.45 -2.98 17.29
CA PRO A 70 -3.27 -4.40 17.61
C PRO A 70 -3.43 -5.32 16.41
N GLY A 71 -4.33 -5.00 15.48
CA GLY A 71 -4.43 -5.72 14.22
C GLY A 71 -5.20 -4.99 13.12
N ILE A 72 -4.87 -5.32 11.87
CA ILE A 72 -5.62 -4.92 10.66
C ILE A 72 -6.32 -6.16 10.07
N ASN A 73 -7.65 -6.17 10.10
CA ASN A 73 -8.50 -7.21 9.52
C ASN A 73 -8.91 -6.87 8.09
N GLY A 74 -7.99 -7.08 7.16
CA GLY A 74 -8.19 -6.77 5.74
C GLY A 74 -6.87 -6.75 4.98
N ARG A 75 -6.90 -6.30 3.73
CA ARG A 75 -5.69 -6.06 2.94
C ARG A 75 -5.16 -4.66 3.20
N PHE A 76 -3.84 -4.48 3.14
CA PHE A 76 -3.22 -3.16 3.22
C PHE A 76 -2.39 -2.93 1.97
N PHE A 77 -2.86 -2.05 1.10
CA PHE A 77 -2.19 -1.66 -0.14
C PHE A 77 -1.63 -0.25 0.03
N SER A 78 -0.32 -0.11 -0.19
CA SER A 78 0.37 1.18 -0.17
C SER A 78 1.34 1.24 -1.33
N SER A 79 1.28 2.32 -2.09
CA SER A 79 2.31 2.68 -3.08
C SER A 79 3.55 3.31 -2.45
N GLY A 80 3.45 3.80 -1.22
CA GLY A 80 4.56 4.32 -0.43
C GLY A 80 4.99 3.36 0.68
N SER A 81 5.69 3.88 1.68
CA SER A 81 6.28 3.10 2.76
C SER A 81 5.30 2.84 3.91
N ILE A 82 5.49 1.73 4.60
CA ILE A 82 4.74 1.37 5.80
C ILE A 82 5.72 1.15 6.94
N THR A 83 5.51 1.84 8.06
CA THR A 83 6.08 1.51 9.37
C THR A 83 5.03 0.73 10.16
N HIS A 84 5.33 -0.52 10.49
CA HIS A 84 4.49 -1.36 11.35
C HIS A 84 5.17 -1.52 12.71
N THR A 85 4.58 -0.94 13.75
CA THR A 85 5.27 -0.74 15.02
C THR A 85 4.32 -0.66 16.21
N SER A 86 4.79 -1.01 17.40
CA SER A 86 4.12 -0.72 18.67
C SER A 86 5.15 -0.65 19.78
N GLU A 87 4.93 0.22 20.75
CA GLU A 87 5.78 0.33 21.94
C GLU A 87 5.36 -0.64 23.05
N GLN A 88 4.15 -1.19 22.98
CA GLN A 88 3.49 -1.84 24.13
C GLN A 88 3.05 -3.28 23.89
N SER A 89 2.89 -3.70 22.63
CA SER A 89 2.30 -5.01 22.30
C SER A 89 2.74 -5.53 20.94
N GLY A 90 2.41 -6.80 20.66
CA GLY A 90 2.38 -7.29 19.28
C GLY A 90 1.34 -6.54 18.44
N VAL A 91 1.62 -6.44 17.15
CA VAL A 91 0.75 -5.85 16.13
C VAL A 91 0.77 -6.78 14.91
N GLU A 92 -0.37 -6.93 14.25
CA GLU A 92 -0.55 -7.96 13.22
C GLU A 92 -1.33 -7.46 11.99
N PHE A 93 -1.03 -8.05 10.83
CA PHE A 93 -1.87 -7.94 9.64
C PHE A 93 -2.54 -9.28 9.38
N HIS A 94 -3.86 -9.27 9.29
CA HIS A 94 -4.64 -10.44 8.94
C HIS A 94 -5.09 -10.35 7.48
N ALA A 95 -4.81 -11.39 6.70
CA ALA A 95 -5.09 -11.43 5.27
C ALA A 95 -6.55 -11.78 4.92
N TYR A 96 -7.53 -11.17 5.59
CA TYR A 96 -8.94 -11.30 5.19
C TYR A 96 -9.12 -10.87 3.72
N PRO A 97 -9.96 -11.55 2.94
CA PRO A 97 -10.19 -11.19 1.55
C PRO A 97 -10.88 -9.83 1.44
N PHE A 98 -10.80 -9.24 0.24
CA PHE A 98 -11.65 -8.12 -0.13
C PHE A 98 -12.55 -8.59 -1.28
N ASP A 99 -13.82 -8.83 -0.95
CA ASP A 99 -14.87 -9.31 -1.85
C ASP A 99 -15.84 -8.18 -2.23
N GLY A 100 -15.38 -6.93 -2.10
CA GLY A 100 -16.13 -5.76 -2.51
C GLY A 100 -15.94 -5.45 -3.99
N ASP A 101 -17.04 -5.15 -4.69
CA ASP A 101 -16.99 -4.53 -6.01
C ASP A 101 -16.47 -3.09 -5.93
N LEU A 102 -15.48 -2.74 -6.75
CA LEU A 102 -15.08 -1.34 -6.94
C LEU A 102 -15.86 -0.77 -8.12
N PRO A 103 -16.14 0.56 -8.11
CA PRO A 103 -16.63 1.19 -9.32
C PRO A 103 -15.60 0.95 -10.42
N ASP A 104 -16.07 0.69 -11.64
CA ASP A 104 -15.22 0.75 -12.80
C ASP A 104 -14.50 2.10 -12.80
N CYS A 105 -13.26 2.12 -13.27
CA CYS A 105 -12.64 3.37 -13.71
C CYS A 105 -13.50 3.87 -14.87
N GLY A 106 -14.59 4.59 -14.57
CA GLY A 106 -15.51 5.10 -15.58
C GLY A 106 -14.76 5.90 -16.63
N ASP A 107 -15.37 6.10 -17.81
CA ASP A 107 -14.83 6.96 -18.86
C ASP A 107 -14.18 8.20 -18.23
N GLU A 108 -12.87 8.31 -18.47
CA GLU A 108 -11.99 9.29 -17.84
C GLU A 108 -12.69 10.66 -17.79
N PRO A 109 -12.92 11.26 -16.60
CA PRO A 109 -13.20 12.69 -16.54
C PRO A 109 -12.07 13.35 -17.31
N PRO A 110 -12.31 14.26 -18.29
CA PRO A 110 -11.29 14.69 -19.24
C PRO A 110 -9.98 14.94 -18.50
N GLY A 111 -9.03 14.03 -18.69
CA GLY A 111 -7.82 13.99 -17.90
C GLY A 111 -7.06 15.31 -18.02
N PRO A 112 -6.10 15.59 -17.12
CA PRO A 112 -5.09 16.58 -17.48
C PRO A 112 -4.48 16.08 -18.80
N GLY A 113 -4.31 16.98 -19.77
CA GLY A 113 -3.87 16.64 -21.13
C GLY A 113 -2.57 15.83 -21.19
N PRO A 114 -2.08 15.48 -22.40
CA PRO A 114 -0.99 14.53 -22.58
C PRO A 114 0.16 14.83 -21.62
N GLY A 115 0.49 13.83 -20.79
CA GLY A 115 1.57 13.89 -19.82
C GLY A 115 2.91 14.24 -20.48
N PRO A 116 3.93 14.58 -19.67
CA PRO A 116 5.25 14.90 -20.22
C PRO A 116 5.80 13.73 -21.06
N ASP A 117 6.56 14.07 -22.10
CA ASP A 117 7.26 13.09 -22.95
C ASP A 117 8.10 12.13 -22.09
N PRO A 118 8.18 10.84 -22.47
CA PRO A 118 8.97 9.86 -21.72
C PRO A 118 10.43 10.31 -21.62
N VAL A 119 10.98 10.27 -20.41
CA VAL A 119 12.39 10.54 -20.16
C VAL A 119 13.22 9.26 -20.36
N THR A 120 14.32 9.36 -21.12
CA THR A 120 15.25 8.23 -21.32
C THR A 120 16.44 8.30 -20.36
N GLY A 121 16.87 7.16 -19.84
CA GLY A 121 18.06 7.01 -18.99
C GLY A 121 19.05 5.95 -19.50
N GLU A 122 20.23 5.87 -18.90
CA GLU A 122 21.27 4.87 -19.21
C GLU A 122 21.55 3.99 -17.98
N VAL A 123 21.64 2.67 -18.18
CA VAL A 123 22.02 1.68 -17.17
C VAL A 123 23.31 1.00 -17.59
N ARG A 124 24.30 0.94 -16.68
CA ARG A 124 25.57 0.21 -16.87
C ARG A 124 25.79 -0.76 -15.72
N VAL A 125 26.19 -1.99 -16.06
CA VAL A 125 26.60 -3.01 -15.08
C VAL A 125 28.08 -3.29 -15.27
N GLU A 126 28.88 -2.99 -14.24
CA GLU A 126 30.31 -3.31 -14.20
C GLU A 126 30.51 -4.49 -13.24
N LYS A 127 31.13 -5.57 -13.73
CA LYS A 127 31.47 -6.74 -12.92
C LYS A 127 32.96 -6.96 -12.93
N THR A 128 33.53 -6.95 -11.74
CA THR A 128 34.97 -6.98 -11.55
C THR A 128 35.32 -8.02 -10.49
N ASP A 129 36.41 -8.76 -10.71
CA ASP A 129 36.96 -9.68 -9.73
C ASP A 129 37.44 -8.91 -8.50
N ALA A 130 37.05 -9.36 -7.31
CA ALA A 130 37.32 -8.64 -6.07
C ALA A 130 38.80 -8.66 -5.68
N GLU A 131 39.57 -9.64 -6.15
CA GLU A 131 40.99 -9.80 -5.83
C GLU A 131 41.88 -9.16 -6.91
N THR A 132 41.52 -9.27 -8.20
CA THR A 132 42.37 -8.83 -9.30
C THR A 132 41.96 -7.50 -9.94
N GLY A 133 40.68 -7.10 -9.83
CA GLY A 133 40.19 -5.92 -10.54
C GLY A 133 39.90 -6.15 -12.03
N ASP A 134 39.96 -7.39 -12.51
CA ASP A 134 39.66 -7.72 -13.91
C ASP A 134 38.17 -7.91 -14.16
N ALA A 135 37.73 -7.74 -15.41
CA ALA A 135 36.34 -8.01 -15.80
C ALA A 135 35.97 -9.49 -15.61
N LEU A 136 34.87 -9.76 -14.91
CA LEU A 136 34.38 -11.13 -14.70
C LEU A 136 33.65 -11.65 -15.95
N ALA A 137 34.22 -12.66 -16.61
CA ALA A 137 33.65 -13.27 -17.81
C ALA A 137 32.47 -14.22 -17.50
N GLY A 138 31.51 -14.30 -18.42
CA GLY A 138 30.45 -15.32 -18.41
C GLY A 138 29.21 -14.97 -17.57
N ALA A 139 29.08 -13.73 -17.08
CA ALA A 139 27.83 -13.27 -16.48
C ALA A 139 26.83 -12.88 -17.58
N GLU A 140 25.65 -13.49 -17.55
CA GLU A 140 24.51 -13.12 -18.40
C GLU A 140 23.61 -12.17 -17.62
N PHE A 141 23.20 -11.08 -18.27
CA PHE A 141 22.26 -10.11 -17.72
C PHE A 141 21.12 -9.93 -18.70
N GLU A 142 19.90 -10.00 -18.18
CA GLU A 142 18.71 -9.65 -18.93
C GLU A 142 18.15 -8.36 -18.33
N LEU A 143 18.04 -7.34 -19.17
CA LEU A 143 17.19 -6.21 -18.86
C LEU A 143 15.76 -6.64 -19.19
N TRP A 144 14.90 -6.72 -18.19
CA TRP A 144 13.47 -6.87 -18.43
C TRP A 144 12.79 -5.51 -18.26
N GLU A 145 11.83 -5.24 -19.13
CA GLU A 145 10.88 -4.15 -18.97
C GLU A 145 9.70 -4.68 -18.15
N GLU A 146 9.33 -4.00 -17.07
CA GLU A 146 8.15 -4.38 -16.30
C GLU A 146 6.90 -4.18 -17.17
N THR A 147 6.28 -5.27 -17.61
CA THR A 147 5.05 -5.21 -18.42
C THR A 147 3.79 -4.88 -17.61
N ASN A 148 3.95 -4.59 -16.30
CA ASN A 148 2.85 -4.23 -15.40
C ASN A 148 2.44 -2.75 -15.51
N GLY A 149 3.11 -1.96 -16.36
CA GLY A 149 2.76 -0.55 -16.61
C GLY A 149 3.07 0.38 -15.44
N VAL A 150 4.01 0.00 -14.57
CA VAL A 150 4.44 0.77 -13.40
C VAL A 150 5.89 1.21 -13.61
N ASP A 151 6.16 2.52 -13.58
CA ASP A 151 7.53 3.03 -13.62
C ASP A 151 8.34 2.51 -12.41
N GLY A 152 9.50 1.90 -12.71
CA GLY A 152 10.50 1.42 -11.76
C GLY A 152 11.48 2.48 -11.29
#